data_AF-A0A1C5XR57-F1
#
_entry.id   AF-A0A1C5XR57-F1
#
_cell.length_a   1.000
_cell.length_b   1.000
_cell.length_c   1.000
_cell.angle_alpha   90.00
_cell.angle_beta   90.00
_cell.angle_gamma   90.00
#
_symmetry.space_group_name_H-M   'P 1'
#
loop_
_entity.id
_entity.type
_entity.pdbx_description
1 polymer ?
#
loop_
_entity_poly.entity_id
_entity_poly.type
_entity_poly.pdbx_seq_one_letter_code
_entity_poly.pdbx_strand_id
1 'polypeptide(L)'
;MIGNVDDPTEIKRYRDVVEISQSMFVGSYDGLRENRKIETESFMMAATFTCTNIRREDLPEGNEINMCKAMDQLFQRMRDEEKLNTLKELLKVKLGTLSSPLEKQLTNTLLEKLNVLTLNIFNINSEEDILKIIN
;
A
#
# COMPACT_ATOMS: atom_id res chain seq x y z
N MET A 1 24.95 27.46 -9.12
CA MET A 1 24.31 27.25 -10.43
C MET A 1 22.83 27.09 -10.15
N ILE A 2 22.04 28.13 -10.37
CA ILE A 2 20.58 28.03 -10.31
C ILE A 2 20.21 27.49 -11.69
N GLY A 3 19.86 26.21 -11.79
CA GLY A 3 19.42 25.62 -13.06
C GLY A 3 18.26 26.43 -13.61
N ASN A 4 18.14 26.53 -14.93
CA ASN A 4 17.04 27.26 -15.59
C ASN A 4 15.70 26.68 -15.13
N VAL A 5 15.06 27.36 -14.17
CA VAL A 5 13.73 27.02 -13.63
C VAL A 5 12.64 27.25 -14.68
N ASP A 6 12.97 27.87 -15.80
CA ASP A 6 12.06 28.20 -16.90
C ASP A 6 11.87 27.04 -17.90
N ASP A 7 12.48 25.87 -17.69
CA ASP A 7 12.19 24.70 -18.52
C ASP A 7 10.74 24.22 -18.30
N PRO A 8 9.89 24.15 -19.34
CA PRO A 8 8.50 23.76 -19.20
C PRO A 8 8.29 22.37 -18.57
N THR A 9 9.27 21.47 -18.70
CA THR A 9 9.20 20.12 -18.15
C THR A 9 9.43 20.15 -16.64
N GLU A 10 10.45 20.88 -16.17
CA GLU A 10 10.72 21.06 -14.74
C GLU A 10 9.56 21.78 -14.04
N ILE A 11 9.01 22.83 -14.66
CA ILE A 11 7.83 23.54 -14.13
C ILE A 11 6.66 22.58 -13.94
N LYS A 12 6.41 21.72 -14.92
CA LYS A 12 5.35 20.71 -14.82
C LYS A 12 5.60 19.75 -13.66
N ARG A 13 6.82 19.20 -13.52
CA ARG A 13 7.15 18.28 -12.42
C ARG A 13 6.96 18.91 -11.05
N TYR A 14 7.42 20.16 -10.85
CA TYR A 14 7.23 20.86 -9.58
C TYR A 14 5.76 21.12 -9.29
N ARG A 15 4.98 21.48 -10.31
CA ARG A 15 3.54 21.64 -10.19
C ARG A 15 2.86 20.34 -9.76
N ASP A 16 3.19 19.22 -10.41
CA ASP A 16 2.65 17.91 -10.08
C ASP A 16 2.95 17.54 -8.62
N VAL A 17 4.20 17.74 -8.16
CA VAL A 17 4.60 17.49 -6.76
C VAL A 17 3.76 18.34 -5.80
N VAL A 18 3.62 19.65 -6.07
CA VAL A 18 2.87 20.56 -5.20
C VAL A 18 1.38 20.17 -5.13
N GLU A 19 0.74 19.92 -6.26
CA GLU A 19 -0.69 19.57 -6.33
C GLU A 19 -0.99 18.22 -5.63
N ILE A 20 -0.10 17.22 -5.80
CA ILE A 20 -0.21 15.93 -5.10
C ILE A 20 0.00 16.13 -3.60
N SER A 21 1.05 16.83 -3.19
CA SER A 21 1.34 17.07 -1.77
C SER A 21 0.20 17.80 -1.08
N GLN A 22 -0.38 18.83 -1.72
CA GLN A 22 -1.57 19.51 -1.22
C GLN A 22 -2.72 18.53 -1.01
N SER A 23 -3.01 17.70 -2.03
CA SER A 23 -4.10 16.71 -1.95
C SER A 23 -3.87 15.68 -0.84
N MET A 24 -2.63 15.21 -0.65
CA MET A 24 -2.25 14.31 0.44
C MET A 24 -2.42 14.97 1.82
N PHE A 25 -2.00 16.22 2.01
CA PHE A 25 -2.13 16.92 3.28
C PHE A 25 -3.59 17.14 3.69
N VAL A 26 -4.45 17.52 2.74
CA VAL A 26 -5.89 17.68 3.03
C VAL A 26 -6.65 16.35 3.07
N GLY A 27 -6.00 15.24 2.71
CA GLY A 27 -6.64 13.93 2.59
C GLY A 27 -7.66 13.86 1.45
N SER A 28 -7.51 14.65 0.40
CA SER A 28 -8.44 14.69 -0.74
C SER A 28 -8.22 13.49 -1.64
N TYR A 29 -9.03 12.44 -1.43
CA TYR A 29 -9.02 11.27 -2.31
C TYR A 29 -9.43 11.62 -3.74
N ASP A 30 -10.46 12.44 -3.91
CA ASP A 30 -10.96 12.82 -5.23
C ASP A 30 -9.89 13.55 -6.05
N GLY A 31 -9.13 14.45 -5.43
CA GLY A 31 -8.03 15.18 -6.08
C GLY A 31 -6.82 14.30 -6.42
N LEU A 32 -6.59 13.23 -5.64
CA LEU A 32 -5.54 12.24 -5.92
C LEU A 32 -5.97 11.22 -6.97
N ARG A 33 -7.27 10.93 -7.10
CA ARG A 33 -7.80 9.93 -8.04
C ARG A 33 -8.12 10.50 -9.42
N GLU A 34 -7.87 11.79 -9.64
CA GLU A 34 -8.05 12.40 -10.95
C GLU A 34 -7.31 11.63 -12.04
N ASN A 35 -7.96 11.41 -13.17
CA ASN A 35 -7.39 10.65 -14.28
C ASN A 35 -6.35 11.49 -15.03
N ARG A 36 -5.16 11.60 -14.44
CA ARG A 36 -4.00 12.28 -15.03
C ARG A 36 -2.76 11.41 -14.95
N LYS A 37 -1.82 11.69 -15.85
CA LYS A 37 -0.54 11.02 -15.90
C LYS A 37 0.53 11.88 -15.23
N ILE A 38 1.27 11.28 -14.30
CA ILE A 38 2.31 11.94 -13.51
C ILE A 38 3.58 11.10 -13.59
N GLU A 39 4.73 11.76 -13.56
CA GLU A 39 6.01 11.06 -13.45
C GLU A 39 6.11 10.32 -12.10
N THR A 40 6.56 9.07 -12.12
CA THR A 40 6.69 8.24 -10.90
C THR A 40 7.55 8.94 -9.85
N GLU A 41 8.61 9.64 -10.26
CA GLU A 41 9.47 10.41 -9.35
C GLU A 41 8.76 11.60 -8.72
N SER A 42 7.92 12.32 -9.46
CA SER A 42 7.11 13.41 -8.89
C SER A 42 6.16 12.90 -7.82
N PHE A 43 5.55 11.73 -8.02
CA PHE A 43 4.69 11.12 -7.01
C PHE A 43 5.48 10.63 -5.79
N MET A 44 6.62 9.97 -5.99
CA MET A 44 7.50 9.52 -4.89
C MET A 44 8.03 10.70 -4.07
N MET A 45 8.36 11.80 -4.73
CA MET A 45 8.78 13.03 -4.08
C MET A 45 7.65 13.62 -3.23
N ALA A 46 6.43 13.68 -3.75
CA ALA A 46 5.27 14.14 -2.99
C ALA A 46 4.97 13.23 -1.78
N ALA A 47 5.07 11.91 -1.95
CA ALA A 47 4.93 10.94 -0.87
C ALA A 47 6.00 11.15 0.22
N THR A 48 7.25 11.40 -0.18
CA THR A 48 8.35 11.69 0.75
C THR A 48 8.12 13.00 1.50
N PHE A 49 7.74 14.08 0.81
CA PHE A 49 7.47 15.38 1.43
C PHE A 49 6.32 15.36 2.44
N THR A 50 5.32 14.51 2.19
CA THR A 50 4.15 14.37 3.06
C THR A 50 4.35 13.30 4.14
N CYS A 51 5.53 12.67 4.18
CA CYS A 51 5.83 11.53 5.05
C CYS A 51 4.83 10.37 4.90
N THR A 52 4.27 10.19 3.71
CA THR A 52 3.35 9.10 3.41
C THR A 52 4.15 7.82 3.13
N ASN A 53 3.81 6.73 3.81
CA ASN A 53 4.51 5.45 3.69
C ASN A 53 4.11 4.74 2.37
N ILE A 54 4.72 5.18 1.26
CA ILE A 54 4.53 4.61 -0.07
C ILE A 54 5.89 4.16 -0.60
N ARG A 55 5.99 2.89 -0.97
CA ARG A 55 7.18 2.30 -1.57
C ARG A 55 7.02 2.27 -3.09
N ARG A 56 8.14 2.18 -3.82
CA ARG A 56 8.10 2.10 -5.29
C ARG A 56 7.38 0.85 -5.78
N GLU A 57 7.49 -0.26 -5.04
CA GLU A 57 6.77 -1.50 -5.37
C GLU A 57 5.25 -1.38 -5.19
N ASP A 58 4.78 -0.38 -4.44
CA ASP A 58 3.35 -0.13 -4.26
C ASP A 58 2.72 0.61 -5.46
N LEU A 59 3.54 1.11 -6.40
CA LEU A 59 3.11 1.87 -7.56
C LEU A 59 3.11 1.02 -8.83
N PRO A 60 2.34 1.42 -9.87
CA PRO A 60 2.43 0.82 -11.19
C PRO A 60 3.84 0.94 -11.78
N GLU A 61 4.30 -0.11 -12.47
CA GLU A 61 5.60 -0.09 -13.14
C GLU A 61 5.65 0.96 -14.26
N GLY A 62 6.80 1.64 -14.37
CA GLY A 62 7.08 2.63 -15.41
C GLY A 62 7.54 3.98 -14.85
N ASN A 63 7.90 4.88 -15.77
CA ASN A 63 8.29 6.26 -15.43
C ASN A 63 7.10 7.21 -15.34
N GLU A 64 5.93 6.79 -15.82
CA GLU A 64 4.70 7.58 -15.83
C GLU A 64 3.57 6.74 -15.25
N ILE A 65 2.95 7.21 -14.18
CA ILE A 65 1.83 6.56 -13.52
C ILE A 65 0.51 7.22 -13.90
N ASN A 66 -0.52 6.40 -14.07
CA ASN A 66 -1.89 6.88 -14.05
C ASN A 66 -2.35 7.00 -12.59
N MET A 67 -2.68 8.21 -12.16
CA MET A 67 -3.02 8.50 -10.76
C MET A 67 -4.20 7.68 -10.26
N CYS A 68 -5.30 7.59 -11.03
CA CYS A 68 -6.45 6.77 -10.65
C CYS A 68 -6.04 5.31 -10.38
N LYS A 69 -5.23 4.70 -11.25
CA LYS A 69 -4.75 3.32 -11.07
C LYS A 69 -3.81 3.18 -9.89
N ALA A 70 -2.87 4.12 -9.74
CA ALA A 70 -1.91 4.11 -8.64
C ALA A 70 -2.62 4.24 -7.28
N MET A 71 -3.58 5.15 -7.17
CA MET A 71 -4.39 5.30 -5.96
C MET A 71 -5.21 4.04 -5.70
N ASP A 72 -5.92 3.49 -6.69
CA ASP A 72 -6.71 2.27 -6.50
C ASP A 72 -5.85 1.09 -6.01
N GLN A 73 -4.62 0.95 -6.52
CA GLN A 73 -3.63 -0.04 -6.06
C GLN A 73 -3.18 0.21 -4.61
N LEU A 74 -2.83 1.45 -4.26
CA LEU A 74 -2.44 1.82 -2.90
C LEU A 74 -3.55 1.58 -1.88
N PHE A 75 -4.79 1.91 -2.23
CA PHE A 75 -5.94 1.66 -1.37
C PHE A 75 -6.24 0.18 -1.22
N GLN A 76 -6.07 -0.61 -2.28
CA GLN A 76 -6.22 -2.06 -2.18
C GLN A 76 -5.17 -2.65 -1.23
N ARG A 77 -3.91 -2.23 -1.35
CA ARG A 77 -2.83 -2.63 -0.45
C ARG A 77 -3.16 -2.30 1.01
N MET A 78 -3.60 -1.08 1.29
CA MET A 78 -3.95 -0.66 2.66
C MET A 78 -5.09 -1.51 3.25
N ARG A 79 -6.13 -1.81 2.44
CA ARG A 79 -7.23 -2.69 2.86
C ARG A 79 -6.75 -4.10 3.16
N ASP A 80 -5.86 -4.65 2.34
CA ASP A 80 -5.37 -6.01 2.52
C ASP A 80 -4.42 -6.11 3.72
N GLU A 81 -3.63 -5.07 3.99
CA GLU A 81 -2.82 -4.95 5.20
C GLU A 81 -3.69 -4.87 6.47
N GLU A 82 -4.77 -4.08 6.45
CA GLU A 82 -5.72 -3.99 7.56
C GLU A 82 -6.41 -5.34 7.84
N LYS A 83 -6.83 -6.04 6.78
CA LYS A 83 -7.41 -7.39 6.89
C LYS A 83 -6.42 -8.38 7.51
N LEU A 84 -5.17 -8.37 7.04
CA LEU A 84 -4.13 -9.23 7.58
C LEU A 84 -3.87 -8.95 9.06
N ASN A 85 -3.78 -7.67 9.44
CA ASN A 85 -3.58 -7.28 10.84
C ASN A 85 -4.76 -7.71 11.72
N THR A 86 -5.98 -7.55 11.25
CA THR A 86 -7.19 -8.03 11.94
C THR A 86 -7.15 -9.55 12.13
N LEU A 87 -6.78 -10.29 11.08
CA LEU A 87 -6.66 -11.75 11.15
C LEU A 87 -5.57 -12.19 12.14
N LYS A 88 -4.43 -11.50 12.17
CA LYS A 88 -3.36 -11.75 13.16
C LYS A 88 -3.88 -11.56 14.59
N GLU A 89 -4.60 -10.48 14.86
CA GLU A 89 -5.17 -10.25 16.19
C GLU A 89 -6.22 -11.30 16.57
N LEU A 90 -7.09 -11.72 15.64
CA LEU A 90 -8.03 -12.81 15.88
C LEU A 90 -7.33 -14.14 16.21
N LEU A 91 -6.24 -14.44 15.50
CA LEU A 91 -5.44 -15.63 15.75
C LEU A 91 -4.70 -15.56 17.10
N LYS A 92 -4.20 -14.39 17.49
CA LYS A 92 -3.63 -14.17 18.83
C LYS A 92 -4.68 -14.35 19.93
N VAL A 93 -5.88 -13.81 19.75
CA VAL A 93 -6.99 -14.02 20.70
C VAL A 93 -7.34 -15.50 20.83
N LYS A 94 -7.27 -16.27 19.73
CA LYS A 94 -7.61 -17.69 19.73
C LYS A 94 -6.51 -18.60 20.29
N LEU A 95 -5.26 -18.39 19.88
CA LEU A 95 -4.12 -19.25 20.22
C LEU A 95 -3.29 -18.72 21.40
N GLY A 96 -3.59 -17.53 21.90
CA GLY A 96 -2.86 -16.83 22.95
C GLY A 96 -1.62 -16.10 22.44
N THR A 97 -0.75 -16.81 21.71
CA THR A 97 0.48 -16.26 21.13
C THR A 97 0.68 -16.78 19.71
N LEU A 98 1.29 -15.95 18.86
CA LEU A 98 1.65 -16.30 17.50
C LEU A 98 3.18 -16.30 17.38
N SER A 99 3.74 -17.38 16.84
CA SER A 99 5.17 -17.52 16.65
C SER A 99 5.66 -16.56 15.56
N SER A 100 6.84 -15.96 15.76
CA SER A 100 7.44 -15.04 14.78
C SER A 100 7.62 -15.66 13.38
N PRO A 101 7.98 -16.96 13.23
CA PRO A 101 7.99 -17.61 11.92
C PRO A 101 6.63 -17.60 11.24
N LEU A 102 5.55 -17.87 11.98
CA LEU A 102 4.20 -17.91 11.43
C LEU A 102 3.69 -16.51 11.06
N GLU A 103 3.96 -15.49 11.89
CA GLU A 103 3.62 -14.10 11.55
C GLU A 103 4.30 -13.63 10.25
N LYS A 104 5.55 -14.05 10.04
CA LYS A 104 6.29 -13.77 8.81
C LYS A 104 5.68 -14.50 7.60
N GLN A 105 5.25 -15.75 7.77
CA GLN A 105 4.58 -16.49 6.70
C GLN A 105 3.23 -15.87 6.33
N LEU A 106 2.41 -15.50 7.32
CA LEU A 106 1.12 -14.82 7.08
C LEU A 106 1.29 -13.53 6.29
N THR A 107 2.38 -12.79 6.54
CA THR A 107 2.69 -11.54 5.81
C THR A 107 3.06 -11.78 4.34
N ASN A 108 3.60 -12.95 4.01
CA ASN A 108 3.97 -13.31 2.64
C ASN A 108 2.92 -14.20 1.94
N THR A 109 1.80 -14.50 2.60
CA THR A 109 0.78 -15.41 2.09
C THR A 109 -0.16 -14.68 1.12
N LEU A 110 -0.63 -15.38 0.09
CA LEU A 110 -1.61 -14.85 -0.86
C LEU A 110 -2.95 -14.53 -0.19
N LEU A 111 -3.59 -13.44 -0.61
CA LEU A 111 -4.88 -12.97 -0.09
C LEU A 111 -5.97 -14.06 -0.13
N GLU A 112 -6.00 -14.89 -1.16
CA GLU A 112 -6.95 -16.00 -1.29
C GLU A 112 -6.83 -17.00 -0.14
N LYS A 113 -5.60 -17.39 0.22
CA LYS A 113 -5.35 -18.31 1.34
C LYS A 113 -5.67 -17.65 2.69
N LEU A 114 -5.39 -16.36 2.83
CA LEU A 114 -5.79 -15.58 4.02
C LEU A 114 -7.32 -15.51 4.19
N ASN A 115 -8.07 -15.40 3.09
CA ASN A 115 -9.53 -15.43 3.12
C ASN A 115 -10.05 -16.80 3.58
N VAL A 116 -9.48 -17.91 3.06
CA VAL A 116 -9.82 -19.27 3.51
C VAL A 116 -9.49 -19.46 4.99
N LEU A 117 -8.36 -18.94 5.45
CA LEU A 117 -7.97 -18.97 6.86
C LEU A 117 -8.97 -18.21 7.74
N THR A 118 -9.41 -17.03 7.29
CA THR A 118 -10.40 -16.20 7.98
C THR A 118 -11.74 -16.92 8.13
N LEU A 119 -12.20 -17.62 7.08
CA LEU A 119 -13.46 -18.38 7.12
C LEU A 119 -13.37 -19.60 8.04
N ASN A 120 -12.19 -20.21 8.15
CA ASN A 120 -11.94 -21.38 9.01
C ASN A 120 -11.45 -21.01 10.41
N ILE A 121 -11.50 -19.73 10.79
CA ILE A 121 -10.93 -19.23 12.04
C ILE A 121 -11.42 -20.01 13.27
N PHE A 122 -12.68 -20.45 13.29
CA PHE A 122 -13.27 -21.22 14.39
C PHE A 122 -12.82 -22.70 14.44
N ASN A 123 -12.30 -23.24 13.34
CA ASN A 123 -11.81 -24.63 13.27
C ASN A 123 -10.33 -24.78 13.62
N ILE A 124 -9.57 -23.68 13.68
CA ILE A 124 -8.12 -23.68 13.97
C ILE A 124 -7.85 -23.87 15.46
N ASN A 125 -7.11 -24.89 15.87
CA ASN A 125 -6.75 -25.08 17.29
C ASN A 125 -5.25 -25.00 17.56
N SER A 126 -4.44 -24.91 16.50
CA SER A 126 -3.00 -24.86 16.58
C SER A 126 -2.40 -24.06 15.42
N GLU A 127 -1.14 -23.65 15.56
CA GLU A 127 -0.39 -23.06 14.45
C GLU A 127 -0.25 -24.01 13.27
N GLU A 128 -0.22 -25.32 13.52
CA GLU A 128 -0.11 -26.33 12.47
C GLU A 128 -1.36 -26.39 11.58
N ASP A 129 -2.54 -26.09 12.11
CA ASP A 129 -3.76 -26.00 11.31
C ASP A 129 -3.73 -24.78 10.38
N ILE A 130 -3.06 -23.70 10.79
CA ILE A 130 -2.83 -22.52 9.95
C ILE A 130 -1.88 -22.89 8.81
N LEU A 131 -0.77 -23.58 9.13
CA LEU A 131 0.22 -24.02 8.16
C LEU A 131 -0.39 -24.92 7.07
N LYS A 132 -1.34 -25.79 7.41
CA LYS A 132 -2.06 -26.63 6.44
C LYS A 132 -2.92 -25.85 5.44
N ILE A 133 -3.35 -24.63 5.79
CA ILE A 133 -4.18 -23.78 4.93
C ILE A 133 -3.30 -22.89 4.05
N ILE A 134 -2.19 -22.38 4.60
CA ILE A 134 -1.34 -21.40 3.90
C ILE A 134 -0.25 -22.04 3.02
N ASN A 135 0.15 -23.29 3.29
CA ASN A 135 1.03 -24.08 2.42
C ASN A 135 0.19 -24.85 1.38
#